data_AF-A0A968EYT0-F1
#
_entry.id   AF-A0A968EYT0-F1
#
_cell.length_a   1.000
_cell.length_b   1.000
_cell.length_c   1.000
_cell.angle_alpha   90.00
_cell.angle_beta   90.00
_cell.angle_gamma   90.00
#
_symmetry.space_group_name_H-M   'P 1'
#
loop_
_entity.id
_entity.type
_entity.pdbx_description
1 polymer ?
#
loop_
_entity_poly.entity_id
_entity_poly.type
_entity_poly.pdbx_seq_one_letter_code
_entity_poly.pdbx_strand_id
1 'polypeptide(L)'
;DIGRCAELADQVAAEGDERPVVAVDNTFLGPLWQKPLDHGADLVLYSLTKYVGGHSDLIAGAVLGDQERVDAVAGMRTILGT
;
A
#
# COMPACT_ATOMS: atom_id res chain seq x y z
N ASP A 1 -7.50 -1.69 13.17
CA ASP A 1 -7.68 -2.95 12.43
C ASP A 1 -7.92 -2.60 10.97
N ILE A 2 -7.26 -3.30 10.04
CA ILE A 2 -7.29 -2.96 8.60
C ILE A 2 -8.71 -3.11 8.06
N GLY A 3 -9.42 -4.18 8.46
CA GLY A 3 -10.81 -4.41 8.07
C GLY A 3 -11.72 -3.29 8.52
N ARG A 4 -11.58 -2.84 9.78
CA ARG A 4 -12.36 -1.70 10.30
C ARG A 4 -12.08 -0.40 9.53
N CYS A 5 -10.86 -0.17 9.07
CA CYS A 5 -10.53 0.99 8.23
C CYS A 5 -11.18 0.89 6.84
N ALA A 6 -11.18 -0.30 6.24
CA ALA A 6 -11.84 -0.56 4.96
C ALA A 6 -13.35 -0.33 5.05
N GLU A 7 -13.99 -0.85 6.10
CA GLU A 7 -15.42 -0.62 6.37
C GLU A 7 -15.75 0.87 6.51
N LEU A 8 -14.90 1.64 7.20
CA LEU A 8 -15.11 3.08 7.34
C LEU A 8 -14.95 3.80 5.98
N ALA A 9 -13.99 3.39 5.16
CA ALA A 9 -13.84 3.94 3.81
C ALA A 9 -15.08 3.67 2.95
N ASP A 10 -15.64 2.46 3.04
CA ASP A 10 -16.88 2.09 2.35
C ASP A 10 -18.08 2.93 2.84
N GLN A 11 -18.15 3.23 4.14
CA GLN A 11 -19.20 4.09 4.72
C GLN A 11 -19.11 5.52 4.19
N VAL A 12 -17.92 6.10 4.13
CA VAL A 12 -17.71 7.44 3.55
C VAL A 12 -18.17 7.47 2.09
N ALA A 13 -17.84 6.43 1.33
CA ALA A 13 -18.29 6.31 -0.06
C ALA A 13 -19.83 6.24 -0.19
N ALA A 14 -20.48 5.54 0.73
CA ALA A 14 -21.93 5.38 0.74
C ALA A 14 -22.68 6.68 1.11
N GLU A 15 -22.03 7.61 1.81
CA GLU A 15 -22.57 8.94 2.13
C GLU A 15 -22.53 9.92 0.93
N GLY A 16 -21.97 9.49 -0.20
CA GLY A 16 -21.93 10.23 -1.46
C GLY A 16 -20.58 10.88 -1.77
N ASP A 17 -19.59 10.72 -0.89
CA ASP A 17 -18.21 11.15 -1.11
C ASP A 17 -17.40 10.10 -1.89
N GLU A 18 -16.21 10.47 -2.37
CA GLU A 18 -15.28 9.51 -2.96
C GLU A 18 -14.70 8.59 -1.88
N ARG A 19 -14.59 7.30 -2.19
CA ARG A 19 -14.03 6.30 -1.26
C ARG A 19 -12.56 6.64 -0.95
N PRO A 20 -12.19 6.91 0.31
CA PRO A 20 -10.80 7.11 0.68
C PRO A 20 -9.96 5.86 0.39
N VAL A 21 -8.71 6.05 -0.04
CA VAL A 21 -7.76 4.96 -0.24
C VAL A 21 -7.20 4.51 1.11
N VAL A 22 -7.33 3.23 1.42
CA VAL A 22 -6.73 2.62 2.61
C VAL A 22 -5.35 2.07 2.25
N ALA A 23 -4.31 2.81 2.63
CA ALA A 23 -2.91 2.42 2.44
C ALA A 23 -2.28 1.88 3.73
N VAL A 24 -1.54 0.77 3.66
CA VAL A 24 -0.86 0.15 4.80
C VAL A 24 0.64 0.04 4.54
N ASP A 25 1.46 0.65 5.39
CA ASP A 25 2.89 0.34 5.44
C ASP A 25 3.10 -0.98 6.18
N ASN A 26 3.43 -2.02 5.43
CA ASN A 26 3.63 -3.37 5.94
C ASN A 26 5.13 -3.72 6.06
N THR A 27 6.01 -2.73 6.18
CA THR A 27 7.46 -2.94 6.27
C THR A 27 7.85 -3.86 7.44
N PHE A 28 7.17 -3.76 8.59
CA PHE A 28 7.56 -4.49 9.81
C PHE A 28 7.20 -5.98 9.76
N LEU A 29 5.94 -6.31 9.45
CA LEU A 29 5.50 -7.70 9.34
C LEU A 29 5.96 -8.33 8.02
N GLY A 30 6.14 -7.50 6.99
CA GLY A 30 6.52 -7.95 5.66
C GLY A 30 5.43 -8.80 5.00
N PRO A 31 5.66 -9.19 3.73
CA PRO A 31 4.69 -9.98 2.96
C PRO A 31 4.52 -11.41 3.49
N LEU A 32 5.42 -11.87 4.37
CA LEU A 32 5.43 -13.23 4.90
C LEU A 32 4.48 -13.40 6.09
N TRP A 33 4.29 -12.36 6.92
CA TRP A 33 3.57 -12.48 8.20
C TRP A 33 2.19 -11.82 8.16
N GLN A 34 1.96 -10.88 7.25
CA GLN A 34 0.65 -10.27 7.03
C GLN A 34 0.46 -9.91 5.56
N LYS A 35 -0.77 -10.09 5.07
CA LYS A 35 -1.20 -9.68 3.74
C LYS A 35 -2.33 -8.64 3.87
N PRO A 36 -2.02 -7.34 4.02
CA PRO A 36 -3.04 -6.32 4.25
C PRO A 36 -4.12 -6.23 3.16
N LEU A 37 -3.79 -6.60 1.92
CA LEU A 37 -4.75 -6.68 0.81
C LEU A 37 -5.90 -7.66 1.12
N ASP A 38 -5.60 -8.78 1.79
CA ASP A 38 -6.60 -9.78 2.19
C ASP A 38 -7.53 -9.24 3.31
N HIS A 39 -7.17 -8.10 3.92
CA HIS A 39 -7.92 -7.45 4.99
C HIS A 39 -8.59 -6.14 4.55
N GLY A 40 -8.62 -5.84 3.24
CA GLY A 40 -9.32 -4.67 2.69
C GLY A 40 -8.47 -3.42 2.49
N ALA A 41 -7.14 -3.52 2.60
CA ALA A 41 -6.26 -2.44 2.15
C ALA A 41 -6.31 -2.32 0.62
N ASP A 42 -6.28 -1.09 0.10
CA ASP A 42 -6.19 -0.79 -1.33
C ASP A 42 -4.73 -0.75 -1.81
N LEU A 43 -3.83 -0.24 -0.96
CA LEU A 43 -2.41 -0.15 -1.23
C LEU A 43 -1.59 -0.71 -0.06
N VAL A 44 -0.50 -1.39 -0.38
CA VAL A 44 0.48 -1.87 0.59
C VAL A 44 1.87 -1.38 0.22
N LEU A 45 2.53 -0.74 1.16
CA LEU A 45 3.87 -0.20 0.99
C LEU A 45 4.91 -1.04 1.75
N TYR A 46 6.11 -1.13 1.17
CA TYR A 46 7.25 -1.78 1.79
C TYR A 46 8.51 -0.92 1.62
N SER A 47 9.26 -0.73 2.71
CA SER A 47 10.67 -0.38 2.62
C SER A 47 11.49 -1.64 2.36
N LEU A 48 11.91 -1.82 1.11
CA LEU A 48 12.76 -2.94 0.72
C LEU A 48 14.17 -2.82 1.29
N THR A 49 14.59 -1.62 1.71
CA THR A 49 15.87 -1.39 2.42
C THR A 49 16.03 -2.20 3.70
N LYS A 50 14.93 -2.65 4.29
CA LYS A 50 14.92 -3.32 5.60
C LYS A 50 15.05 -4.83 5.43
N TYR A 51 14.00 -5.56 5.79
CA TYR A 51 13.99 -7.01 5.87
C TYR A 51 14.12 -7.71 4.52
N VAL A 52 13.73 -7.05 3.42
CA VAL A 52 13.83 -7.64 2.07
C VAL A 52 15.24 -7.50 1.49
N GLY A 53 15.86 -6.33 1.63
CA GLY A 53 17.24 -6.08 1.20
C GLY A 53 18.26 -6.79 2.09
N GLY A 54 18.03 -6.82 3.42
CA GLY A 54 18.73 -7.66 4.39
C GLY A 54 20.22 -7.36 4.62
N HIS A 55 20.88 -6.67 3.69
CA HIS A 55 22.33 -6.47 3.63
C HIS A 55 22.72 -4.98 3.77
N SER A 56 21.75 -4.10 3.99
CA SER A 56 21.95 -2.64 4.19
C SER A 56 22.67 -1.91 3.04
N ASP A 57 22.69 -2.51 1.86
CA ASP A 57 23.40 -2.03 0.65
C ASP A 57 22.44 -1.57 -0.47
N LEU A 58 21.13 -1.79 -0.31
CA LEU A 58 20.09 -1.40 -1.25
C LEU A 58 19.08 -0.46 -0.59
N ILE A 59 18.83 0.71 -1.19
CA ILE A 59 17.68 1.55 -0.85
C ILE A 59 16.62 1.37 -1.94
N ALA A 60 15.47 0.81 -1.57
CA ALA A 60 14.36 0.61 -2.48
C ALA A 60 13.02 0.60 -1.72
N GLY A 61 11.95 0.91 -2.44
CA GLY A 61 10.58 0.80 -1.98
C GLY A 61 9.74 -0.02 -2.95
N ALA A 62 8.64 -0.60 -2.46
CA ALA A 62 7.64 -1.24 -3.28
C ALA A 62 6.25 -0.81 -2.86
N VAL A 63 5.34 -0.76 -3.83
CA VAL A 63 3.91 -0.57 -3.63
C VAL A 63 3.18 -1.70 -4.33
N LEU A 64 2.16 -2.25 -3.67
CA LEU A 64 1.28 -3.29 -4.20
C LEU A 64 -0.17 -2.81 -4.09
N GLY A 65 -0.99 -3.18 -5.05
CA GLY A 65 -2.41 -2.84 -5.15
C GLY A 65 -2.98 -3.37 -6.46
N ASP A 66 -4.21 -2.97 -6.80
CA ASP A 66 -4.74 -3.22 -8.14
C ASP A 66 -3.99 -2.41 -9.21
N GLN A 67 -4.20 -2.82 -10.46
CA GLN A 67 -3.51 -2.24 -11.61
C GLN A 67 -3.75 -0.73 -11.76
N GLU A 68 -4.99 -0.27 -11.58
CA GLU A 68 -5.35 1.14 -11.74
C GLU A 68 -4.59 2.03 -10.76
N ARG A 69 -4.58 1.63 -9.48
CA ARG A 69 -3.89 2.38 -8.43
C ARG A 69 -2.37 2.30 -8.57
N VAL A 70 -1.83 1.14 -8.92
CA VAL A 70 -0.39 0.97 -9.17
C VAL A 70 0.06 1.80 -10.37
N ASP A 71 -0.74 1.88 -11.44
CA ASP A 71 -0.43 2.69 -12.62
C ASP A 71 -0.43 4.18 -12.31
N ALA A 72 -1.37 4.65 -11.48
CA ALA A 72 -1.37 6.04 -11.00
C ALA A 72 -0.07 6.37 -10.24
N VAL A 73 0.38 5.48 -9.35
CA VAL A 73 1.65 5.64 -8.63
C VAL A 73 2.84 5.57 -9.59
N ALA A 74 2.84 4.65 -10.57
CA ALA A 74 3.90 4.50 -11.56
C ALA A 74 4.03 5.74 -12.46
N GLY A 75 2.90 6.37 -12.83
CA GLY A 75 2.88 7.63 -13.55
C GLY A 75 3.57 8.74 -12.78
N MET A 76 3.19 8.93 -11.50
CA MET A 76 3.86 9.89 -10.61
C MET A 76 5.35 9.58 -10.43
N ARG A 77 5.71 8.32 -10.18
CA ARG A 77 7.09 7.86 -10.04
C ARG A 77 7.94 8.25 -11.27
N THR A 78 7.39 8.02 -12.46
CA THR A 78 8.06 8.36 -13.74
C THR A 78 8.31 9.86 -13.87
N ILE A 79 7.35 10.70 -13.46
CA ILE A 79 7.47 12.16 -13.50
C ILE A 79 8.51 12.65 -12.49
N LEU A 80 8.53 12.07 -11.29
CA LEU A 80 9.40 12.50 -10.19
C LEU A 80 10.83 11.95 -10.29
N GLY A 81 11.08 10.96 -11.16
CA GLY A 81 12.42 10.42 -11.41
C GLY A 81 12.92 9.46 -10.34
N THR A 82 12.02 8.63 -9.79
CA THR A 82 12.34 7.58 -8.81
C THR A 82 11.94 6.20 -9.28
#